data_AF-A0A4Y2G6E4-F1
#
_entry.id   AF-A0A4Y2G6E4-F1
#
_cell.length_a   1.000
_cell.length_b   1.000
_cell.length_c   1.000
_cell.angle_alpha   90.00
_cell.angle_beta   90.00
_cell.angle_gamma   90.00
#
_symmetry.space_group_name_H-M   'P 1'
#
loop_
_entity.id
_entity.type
_entity.pdbx_description
1 polymer ?
#
loop_
_entity_poly.entity_id
_entity_poly.type
_entity_poly.pdbx_seq_one_letter_code
_entity_poly.pdbx_strand_id
1 'polypeptide(L)'
;MLGKDRVRYHNHLSGKYRQALHNQCNLQLKQRKMIPSISHNLRNYNGHLIMQGLGKLPDHEISVIPNTMEKYISFSIRRRRNPITLKIVDNFQFLNSSLKKLVENLDKSKFSTMQSCISCIILYNVIVHDCNVFL
;
A
#
# COMPACT_ATOMS: atom_id res chain seq x y z
N MET A 1 6.11 -35.11 -12.75
CA MET A 1 4.63 -35.19 -12.70
C MET A 1 4.21 -35.20 -11.23
N LEU A 2 3.11 -34.52 -10.84
CA LEU A 2 2.69 -34.28 -9.45
C LEU A 2 2.31 -35.53 -8.62
N GLY A 3 2.10 -36.70 -9.26
CA GLY A 3 1.91 -37.98 -8.58
C GLY A 3 0.74 -38.02 -7.58
N LYS A 4 0.88 -38.87 -6.54
CA LYS A 4 -0.11 -39.04 -5.46
C LYS A 4 -0.09 -37.92 -4.41
N ASP A 5 0.96 -37.09 -4.38
CA ASP A 5 1.14 -35.99 -3.42
C ASP A 5 0.49 -34.66 -3.89
N ARG A 6 -0.35 -34.72 -4.93
CA ARG A 6 -1.02 -33.54 -5.44
C ARG A 6 -2.06 -33.02 -4.44
N VAL A 7 -1.93 -31.76 -4.05
CA VAL A 7 -2.87 -31.02 -3.21
C VAL A 7 -3.46 -29.85 -3.98
N ARG A 8 -4.69 -29.47 -3.60
CA ARG A 8 -5.46 -28.39 -4.23
C ARG A 8 -5.01 -27.03 -3.70
N TYR A 9 -4.20 -26.30 -4.47
CA TYR A 9 -3.86 -24.92 -4.15
C TYR A 9 -4.95 -23.95 -4.65
N HIS A 10 -5.38 -23.06 -3.79
CA HIS A 10 -6.42 -22.07 -4.06
C HIS A 10 -6.00 -20.69 -3.57
N ASN A 11 -6.66 -19.66 -4.09
CA ASN A 11 -6.47 -18.29 -3.63
C ASN A 11 -7.16 -18.10 -2.27
N HIS A 12 -6.44 -17.65 -1.23
CA HIS A 12 -7.05 -17.48 0.10
C HIS A 12 -7.93 -16.22 0.24
N LEU A 13 -7.90 -15.29 -0.72
CA LEU A 13 -8.81 -14.14 -0.78
C LEU A 13 -10.11 -14.47 -1.52
N SER A 14 -10.03 -15.17 -2.66
CA SER A 14 -11.22 -15.44 -3.50
C SER A 14 -11.77 -16.86 -3.39
N GLY A 15 -11.07 -17.77 -2.69
CA GLY A 15 -11.42 -19.20 -2.60
C GLY A 15 -11.23 -20.00 -3.91
N LYS A 16 -10.94 -19.34 -5.02
CA LYS A 16 -10.85 -19.97 -6.35
C LYS A 16 -9.64 -20.88 -6.44
N TYR A 17 -9.84 -22.07 -7.00
CA TYR A 17 -8.76 -22.98 -7.36
C TYR A 17 -7.78 -22.31 -8.32
N ARG A 18 -6.47 -22.52 -8.12
CA ARG A 18 -5.42 -22.00 -9.00
C ARG A 18 -4.70 -23.12 -9.74
N GLN A 19 -4.19 -24.12 -9.02
CA GLN A 19 -3.43 -25.23 -9.59
C GLN A 19 -3.26 -26.38 -8.60
N ALA A 20 -2.78 -27.52 -9.10
CA ALA A 20 -2.36 -28.65 -8.29
C ALA A 20 -0.87 -28.50 -7.97
N LEU A 21 -0.50 -28.71 -6.70
CA LEU A 21 0.88 -28.61 -6.22
C LEU A 21 1.25 -29.83 -5.39
N HIS A 22 2.54 -30.09 -5.19
CA HIS A 22 2.98 -30.99 -4.13
C HIS A 22 2.62 -30.40 -2.76
N ASN A 23 2.42 -31.25 -1.75
CA ASN A 23 2.05 -30.78 -0.42
C ASN A 23 3.10 -29.82 0.15
N GLN A 24 4.38 -30.17 0.00
CA GLN A 24 5.49 -29.32 0.45
C GLN A 24 5.50 -27.95 -0.26
N CYS A 25 5.31 -27.93 -1.58
CA CYS A 25 5.27 -26.67 -2.35
C CYS A 25 4.08 -25.78 -1.92
N ASN A 26 2.92 -26.38 -1.66
CA ASN A 26 1.74 -25.66 -1.17
C ASN A 26 1.99 -25.01 0.19
N LEU A 27 2.64 -25.72 1.13
CA LEU A 27 2.98 -25.18 2.45
C LEU A 27 4.03 -24.06 2.39
N GLN A 28 4.93 -24.10 1.41
CA GLN A 28 5.94 -23.05 1.21
C GLN A 28 5.35 -21.77 0.58
N LEU A 29 4.25 -21.89 -0.18
CA LEU A 29 3.54 -20.75 -0.75
C LEU A 29 2.74 -19.99 0.32
N LYS A 30 3.47 -19.22 1.13
CA LYS A 30 2.87 -18.31 2.11
C LYS A 30 2.43 -17.03 1.41
N GLN A 31 1.13 -16.75 1.47
CA GLN A 31 0.63 -15.45 1.08
C GLN A 31 1.21 -14.39 2.03
N ARG A 32 1.90 -13.39 1.47
CA ARG A 32 2.42 -12.27 2.25
C ARG A 32 1.25 -11.50 2.84
N LYS A 33 1.19 -11.43 4.17
CA LYS A 33 0.22 -10.59 4.91
C LYS A 33 0.79 -9.17 5.10
N MET A 34 1.35 -8.62 4.04
CA MET A 34 1.97 -7.29 4.05
C MET A 34 1.55 -6.52 2.81
N ILE A 35 1.04 -5.32 3.01
CA ILE A 35 0.67 -4.39 1.94
C ILE A 35 1.70 -3.27 1.94
N PRO A 36 2.53 -3.12 0.88
CA PRO A 36 3.42 -1.98 0.77
C PRO A 36 2.60 -0.74 0.38
N SER A 37 2.75 0.34 1.15
CA SER A 37 2.33 1.68 0.76
C SER A 37 3.56 2.46 0.34
N ILE A 38 3.58 2.86 -0.93
CA ILE A 38 4.71 3.59 -1.53
C ILE A 38 4.37 5.08 -1.49
N SER A 39 5.18 5.85 -0.78
CA SER A 39 5.05 7.31 -0.71
C SER A 39 6.29 7.97 -1.30
N HIS A 40 6.13 9.08 -2.01
CA HIS A 40 7.26 9.79 -2.60
C HIS A 40 7.73 10.89 -1.64
N ASN A 41 9.00 10.84 -1.25
CA ASN A 41 9.68 11.84 -0.41
C ASN A 41 9.05 12.02 0.98
N LEU A 42 8.46 10.95 1.50
CA LEU A 42 7.80 10.96 2.81
C LEU A 42 8.76 11.31 3.94
N ARG A 43 10.01 10.84 3.84
CA ARG A 43 11.04 11.00 4.87
C ARG A 43 11.31 12.47 5.20
N ASN A 44 11.26 13.36 4.20
CA ASN A 44 11.66 14.75 4.37
C ASN A 44 10.50 15.70 4.66
N TYR A 45 9.26 15.24 4.58
CA TYR A 45 8.06 16.08 4.76
C TYR A 45 7.17 15.53 5.88
N ASN A 46 6.39 14.48 5.57
CA ASN A 46 5.27 14.06 6.41
C ASN A 46 5.60 12.91 7.37
N GLY A 47 6.82 12.36 7.35
CA GLY A 47 7.19 11.19 8.14
C GLY A 47 7.04 11.39 9.66
N HIS A 48 7.54 12.51 10.21
CA HIS A 48 7.45 12.82 11.64
C HIS A 48 6.01 13.06 12.10
N LEU A 49 5.20 13.78 11.32
CA LEU A 49 3.77 14.03 11.62
C LEU A 49 2.98 12.72 11.68
N ILE A 50 3.21 11.83 10.70
CA ILE A 50 2.55 10.51 10.69
C ILE A 50 2.97 9.73 11.93
N MET A 51 4.26 9.68 12.26
CA MET A 51 4.74 8.92 13.42
C MET A 51 4.14 9.43 14.74
N GLN A 52 4.02 10.76 14.90
CA GLN A 52 3.35 11.36 16.06
C GLN A 52 1.86 10.96 16.14
N GLY A 53 1.17 10.90 15.01
CA GLY A 53 -0.21 10.42 14.95
C GLY A 53 -0.32 8.93 15.30
N LEU A 54 0.58 8.11 14.78
CA LEU A 54 0.60 6.67 15.04
C LEU A 54 0.88 6.35 16.50
N GLY A 55 1.78 7.09 17.16
CA GLY A 55 2.09 6.91 18.58
C GLY A 55 0.88 7.09 19.51
N LYS A 56 -0.20 7.75 19.05
CA LYS A 56 -1.44 7.93 19.80
C LYS A 56 -2.42 6.77 19.64
N LEU A 57 -2.16 5.79 18.76
CA LEU A 57 -3.07 4.69 18.47
C LEU A 57 -2.85 3.49 19.42
N PRO A 58 -3.81 3.14 20.29
CA PRO A 58 -3.59 2.16 21.36
C PRO A 58 -3.60 0.69 20.91
N ASP A 59 -4.19 0.37 19.74
CA ASP A 59 -4.35 -1.01 19.23
C ASP A 59 -3.44 -1.32 18.02
N HIS A 60 -2.31 -0.60 17.91
CA HIS A 60 -1.38 -0.76 16.79
C HIS A 60 0.03 -1.07 17.27
N GLU A 61 0.65 -2.04 16.61
CA GLU A 61 2.06 -2.34 16.72
C GLU A 61 2.78 -1.61 15.60
N ILE A 62 3.78 -0.82 15.99
CA ILE A 62 4.55 0.00 15.08
C ILE A 62 5.99 -0.52 15.09
N SER A 63 6.53 -0.81 13.91
CA SER A 63 7.94 -1.14 13.72
C SER A 63 8.56 -0.08 12.83
N VAL A 64 9.69 0.49 13.24
CA VAL A 64 10.34 1.61 12.57
C VAL A 64 11.80 1.27 12.29
N ILE A 65 12.28 1.64 11.11
CA ILE A 65 13.71 1.72 10.80
C ILE A 65 14.06 3.21 10.77
N PRO A 66 14.56 3.78 11.88
CA PRO A 66 14.89 5.20 11.97
C PRO A 66 16.19 5.51 11.22
N ASN A 67 16.31 6.74 10.73
CA ASN A 67 17.56 7.32 10.22
C ASN A 67 18.04 8.47 11.11
N THR A 68 17.11 9.37 11.47
CA THR A 68 17.30 10.41 12.50
C THR A 68 16.04 10.46 13.37
N MET A 69 15.97 11.37 14.35
CA MET A 69 14.77 11.55 15.18
C MET A 69 13.52 11.92 14.36
N GLU A 70 13.69 12.64 13.25
CA GLU A 70 12.59 13.11 12.40
C GLU A 70 12.48 12.35 11.07
N LYS A 71 13.54 11.64 10.67
CA LYS A 71 13.63 10.95 9.39
C LYS A 71 13.59 9.43 9.59
N TYR A 72 12.62 8.78 8.98
CA TYR A 72 12.47 7.32 8.98
C TYR A 72 12.78 6.74 7.61
N ILE A 73 13.45 5.58 7.57
CA ILE A 73 13.73 4.86 6.33
C ILE A 73 12.50 4.10 5.86
N SER A 74 11.86 3.42 6.80
CA SER A 74 10.57 2.78 6.61
C SER A 74 9.91 2.60 7.97
N PHE A 75 8.59 2.47 7.97
CA PHE A 75 7.86 2.06 9.15
C PHE A 75 6.69 1.18 8.75
N SER A 76 6.28 0.32 9.66
CA SER A 76 5.20 -0.64 9.46
C SER A 76 4.21 -0.54 10.61
N ILE A 77 2.93 -0.69 10.28
CA ILE A 77 1.83 -0.63 11.23
C ILE A 77 1.03 -1.92 11.09
N ARG A 78 0.78 -2.58 12.20
CA ARG A 78 -0.08 -3.76 12.29
C ARG A 78 -1.09 -3.57 13.40
N ARG A 79 -2.37 -3.77 13.13
CA ARG A 79 -3.37 -3.81 14.20
C ARG A 79 -3.29 -5.15 14.91
N ARG A 80 -3.31 -5.22 16.24
CA ARG A 80 -3.08 -6.48 16.98
C ARG A 80 -4.02 -7.62 16.59
N ARG A 81 -5.28 -7.28 16.26
CA ARG A 81 -6.31 -8.23 15.83
C ARG A 81 -6.31 -8.49 14.31
N ASN A 82 -5.48 -7.81 13.53
CA ASN A 82 -5.41 -7.98 12.09
C ASN A 82 -4.03 -8.52 11.68
N PRO A 83 -3.97 -9.68 11.00
CA PRO A 83 -2.68 -10.25 10.62
C PRO A 83 -2.01 -9.52 9.44
N ILE A 84 -2.66 -8.51 8.86
CA ILE A 84 -2.13 -7.69 7.75
C ILE A 84 -1.29 -6.54 8.32
N THR A 85 -0.06 -6.43 7.84
CA THR A 85 0.85 -5.31 8.12
C THR A 85 0.86 -4.33 6.96
N LEU A 86 0.59 -3.05 7.23
CA LEU A 86 0.85 -1.97 6.28
C LEU A 86 2.31 -1.55 6.42
N LYS A 87 3.11 -1.65 5.35
CA LYS A 87 4.51 -1.22 5.35
C LYS A 87 4.67 0.02 4.49
N ILE A 88 5.04 1.14 5.10
CA ILE A 88 5.29 2.38 4.40
C ILE A 88 6.75 2.42 3.95
N VAL A 89 6.96 2.68 2.67
CA VAL A 89 8.27 2.79 2.04
C VAL A 89 8.35 4.11 1.26
N ASP A 90 9.44 4.84 1.47
CA ASP A 90 9.73 6.04 0.69
C ASP A 90 10.46 5.67 -0.61
N ASN A 91 9.83 5.92 -1.77
CA ASN A 91 10.46 5.60 -3.05
C ASN A 91 11.58 6.55 -3.47
N PHE A 92 11.69 7.72 -2.84
CA PHE A 92 12.67 8.75 -3.24
C PHE A 92 14.11 8.25 -3.10
N GLN A 93 14.32 7.25 -2.23
CA GLN A 93 15.60 6.55 -2.08
C GLN A 93 15.99 5.72 -3.32
N PHE A 94 15.01 5.27 -4.11
CA PHE A 94 15.21 4.50 -5.33
C PHE A 94 15.04 5.37 -6.58
N LEU A 95 14.16 6.38 -6.49
CA LEU A 95 13.79 7.30 -7.55
C LEU A 95 14.09 8.73 -7.09
N ASN A 96 15.38 9.08 -7.08
CA ASN A 96 15.87 10.39 -6.64
C ASN A 96 15.63 11.47 -7.72
N SER A 97 14.36 11.69 -8.05
CA SER A 97 13.90 12.72 -8.97
C SER A 97 12.55 13.24 -8.52
N SER A 98 12.18 14.43 -8.96
CA SER A 98 10.88 15.00 -8.60
C SER A 98 9.74 14.19 -9.20
N LEU A 99 8.59 14.19 -8.53
CA LEU A 99 7.38 13.56 -9.04
C LEU A 99 7.02 14.07 -10.45
N LYS A 100 7.23 15.36 -10.74
CA LYS A 100 7.03 15.94 -12.08
C LYS A 100 7.87 15.19 -13.13
N LYS A 101 9.17 15.04 -12.88
CA LYS A 101 10.08 14.35 -13.81
C LYS A 101 9.69 12.87 -13.96
N LEU A 102 9.27 12.22 -12.88
CA LEU A 102 8.80 10.83 -12.95
C LEU A 102 7.54 10.71 -13.81
N VAL A 103 6.56 11.61 -13.63
CA VAL A 103 5.31 11.63 -14.40
C VAL A 103 5.56 11.92 -15.88
N GLU A 104 6.48 12.82 -16.21
CA GLU A 104 6.86 13.13 -17.60
C GLU A 104 7.42 11.92 -18.36
N ASN A 105 8.08 10.99 -17.65
CA ASN A 105 8.64 9.77 -18.25
C ASN A 105 7.62 8.62 -18.36
N LEU A 106 6.40 8.79 -17.88
CA LEU A 106 5.37 7.76 -17.91
C LEU A 106 4.47 7.91 -19.15
N ASP A 107 4.09 6.76 -19.72
CA ASP A 107 3.13 6.71 -20.80
C ASP A 107 1.74 7.15 -20.30
N LYS A 108 1.22 8.23 -20.89
CA LYS A 108 -0.07 8.85 -20.54
C LYS A 108 -1.25 7.89 -20.70
N SER A 109 -1.14 6.88 -21.57
CA SER A 109 -2.19 5.88 -21.77
C SER A 109 -2.46 5.01 -20.54
N LYS A 110 -1.48 4.91 -19.63
CA LYS A 110 -1.55 4.04 -18.44
C LYS A 110 -2.22 4.69 -17.23
N PHE A 111 -2.63 5.95 -17.33
CA PHE A 111 -3.27 6.70 -16.24
C PHE A 111 -4.79 6.62 -16.24
N SER A 112 -5.41 5.71 -17.00
CA SER A 112 -6.87 5.59 -17.11
C SER A 112 -7.56 5.50 -15.74
N THR A 113 -7.06 4.66 -14.83
CA THR A 113 -7.59 4.54 -13.46
C THR A 113 -7.44 5.83 -12.66
N MET A 114 -6.29 6.52 -12.78
CA MET A 114 -6.04 7.76 -12.06
C MET A 114 -6.95 8.89 -12.58
N GLN A 115 -7.15 8.96 -13.91
CA GLN A 115 -8.04 9.92 -14.55
C GLN A 115 -9.50 9.72 -14.13
N SER A 116 -9.97 8.47 -14.03
CA SER A 116 -11.32 8.15 -13.52
C SER A 116 -11.50 8.50 -12.04
N CYS A 117 -10.47 8.32 -11.20
CA CYS A 117 -10.54 8.72 -9.80
C CYS A 117 -10.50 10.24 -9.62
N ILE A 118 -9.69 10.95 -10.42
CA ILE A 118 -9.64 12.41 -10.40
C ILE A 118 -10.97 13.01 -10.84
N SER A 119 -11.63 12.46 -11.87
CA SER A 119 -12.97 12.93 -12.27
C SER A 119 -14.00 12.71 -11.16
N CYS A 120 -13.95 11.60 -10.43
CA CYS A 120 -14.81 11.38 -9.25
C CYS A 120 -14.54 12.39 -8.12
N ILE A 121 -13.29 12.73 -7.83
CA ILE A 121 -12.94 13.68 -6.78
C ILE A 121 -13.35 15.11 -7.17
N ILE A 122 -13.17 15.50 -8.43
CA ILE A 122 -13.60 16.81 -8.93
C ILE A 122 -15.13 16.90 -8.93
N LEU A 123 -15.85 15.86 -9.36
CA LEU A 123 -17.31 15.80 -9.26
C LEU A 123 -17.79 15.96 -7.82
N TYR A 124 -17.13 15.32 -6.85
CA TYR A 124 -17.46 15.46 -5.43
C TYR A 124 -17.25 16.90 -4.93
N ASN A 125 -16.17 17.57 -5.35
CA ASN A 125 -15.91 18.97 -4.97
C ASN A 125 -16.84 19.96 -5.68
N VAL A 126 -17.25 19.71 -6.93
CA VAL A 126 -18.23 20.53 -7.66
C VAL A 126 -19.61 20.39 -7.01
N ILE A 127 -20.06 19.18 -6.69
CA ILE A 127 -21.36 18.94 -6.03
C ILE A 127 -21.41 19.59 -4.63
N VAL A 128 -20.31 19.57 -3.87
CA VAL A 128 -20.25 20.21 -2.54
C VAL A 128 -20.21 21.75 -2.65
N HIS A 129 -19.62 22.31 -3.72
CA HIS A 129 -19.67 23.75 -3.94
C HIS A 129 -21.04 24.24 -4.44
N ASP A 130 -21.75 23.47 -5.27
CA ASP A 130 -23.09 23.81 -5.75
C ASP A 130 -24.18 23.65 -4.67
N CYS A 131 -23.96 22.82 -3.64
CA CYS A 131 -24.88 22.71 -2.48
C CYS A 131 -24.77 23.85 -1.46
N ASN A 132 -23.74 24.71 -1.53
CA ASN A 132 -23.57 25.85 -0.62
C ASN A 132 -24.15 27.17 -1.16
N VAL A 133 -24.99 27.11 -2.21
CA VAL A 133 -25.70 28.28 -2.77
C VAL A 133 -27.22 28.23 -2.48
N PHE A 134 -27.71 27.23 -1.73
CA PHE A 134 -29.12 27.11 -1.32
C PHE A 134 -29.32 27.07 0.21
N LEU A 135 -28.54 27.84 0.96
CA LEU A 135 -28.87 28.26 2.34
C LEU A 135 -28.63 29.77 2.48
#